data_AF-A0A6P0L3A5-F1
#
_entry.id   AF-A0A6P0L3A5-F1
#
_cell.length_a   1.000
_cell.length_b   1.000
_cell.length_c   1.000
_cell.angle_alpha   90.00
_cell.angle_beta   90.00
_cell.angle_gamma   90.00
#
_symmetry.space_group_name_H-M   'P 1'
#
loop_
_entity.id
_entity.type
_entity.pdbx_description
1 polymer ?
#
loop_
_entity_poly.entity_id
_entity_poly.type
_entity_poly.pdbx_seq_one_letter_code
_entity_poly.pdbx_strand_id
1 'polypeptide(L)'
;MTMYFDRFSNQPSPVISEENYLDLNYQGRYSPLTLVQEIRLAPGQASFQERLTLFNPLPYRYGFKLWNTAQLPRTEDAKFIFPVSRMAFHWGKNQAFRNWPLMNDGTNDTVVDRSVFANWTAHPNKFGKSYFGIDMVHPFAAVYYPSDDLNRVRITFPSTAPGLKLYSFNWNQGWLDSFELWGGSTEIFEDHGQFLDPFDRYSYEEEWWMPQGIGELSAASAAIAAGLTYEDEGGKTYARVRLTASRNYSKLVVSVGNDTESGLVQLDQLNPETVVLFSIPVASHGSPVWVKVHEGERELFNYRMPVELPLVDKAAEACREEINFAIPQALDNCSAATKTKSSGYRRVEYSELRGESYWPPNGSDKTCNPERTLNTFGRPEAQKIATAPEATAQEHLIYGRILYRLGGLSNFKTARKHLTAATTAEPSLGEAWLLLGIIEMETGEAAKAVTAWKKALGAAKPAPLANYFLALNAISEGNLDAAQEFIDALILGAQPDNYFARLLKAGILERLQRYQEALEILNKLEDFHASDPGLVYLKQLAYTGLGDTSKAEAMKQVLSRLEDPLRGEPSAAKRRQEFVNRLSTGAWELPLRPPHFTCEPMWLPFKTLRRLQRDDWTNGLTPLE
;
A
#
# COMPACT_ATOMS: atom_id res chain seq x y z
N MET A 1 -4.52 -15.37 17.81
CA MET A 1 -5.65 -14.41 17.82
C MET A 1 -5.44 -13.49 16.64
N THR A 2 -6.42 -13.40 15.73
CA THR A 2 -6.37 -12.43 14.63
C THR A 2 -7.32 -11.29 14.97
N MET A 3 -6.78 -10.08 15.17
CA MET A 3 -7.57 -8.88 15.40
C MET A 3 -7.69 -8.13 14.07
N TYR A 4 -8.92 -7.88 13.63
CA TYR A 4 -9.22 -7.11 12.44
C TYR A 4 -9.60 -5.69 12.85
N PHE A 5 -8.85 -4.70 12.39
CA PHE A 5 -9.26 -3.30 12.45
C PHE A 5 -9.68 -2.88 11.05
N ASP A 6 -10.99 -2.82 10.84
CA ASP A 6 -11.56 -2.21 9.65
C ASP A 6 -11.76 -0.72 9.96
N ARG A 7 -10.82 0.12 9.54
CA ARG A 7 -11.00 1.58 9.61
C ARG A 7 -11.70 2.06 8.35
N PHE A 8 -12.98 1.74 8.21
CA PHE A 8 -13.88 2.64 7.52
C PHE A 8 -14.05 3.88 8.40
N SER A 9 -13.43 5.00 8.04
CA SER A 9 -13.73 6.27 8.70
C SER A 9 -15.15 6.71 8.31
N ASN A 10 -16.16 6.12 8.95
CA ASN A 10 -17.57 6.43 8.73
C ASN A 10 -18.34 6.71 10.03
N GLN A 11 -17.67 6.99 11.15
CA GLN A 11 -18.33 7.58 12.32
C GLN A 11 -17.45 8.59 13.09
N PRO A 12 -18.07 9.62 13.69
CA PRO A 12 -17.48 10.44 14.74
C PRO A 12 -17.10 9.55 15.93
N SER A 13 -15.97 9.85 16.58
CA SER A 13 -15.63 9.26 17.87
C SER A 13 -16.78 9.44 18.87
N PRO A 14 -17.11 8.44 19.71
CA PRO A 14 -18.10 8.60 20.76
C PRO A 14 -17.51 9.53 21.83
N VAL A 15 -18.29 10.53 22.25
CA VAL A 15 -17.95 11.55 23.25
C VAL A 15 -17.01 12.64 22.74
N ILE A 16 -17.47 13.45 21.78
CA ILE A 16 -16.91 14.79 21.59
C ILE A 16 -18.09 15.76 21.34
N SER A 17 -18.10 16.89 22.06
CA SER A 17 -19.15 17.92 22.02
C SER A 17 -19.44 18.42 20.60
N GLU A 18 -20.66 18.94 20.38
CA GLU A 18 -21.12 19.47 19.07
C GLU A 18 -20.16 20.49 18.43
N GLU A 19 -19.30 21.15 19.20
CA GLU A 19 -18.28 22.09 18.69
C GLU A 19 -17.10 21.42 17.95
N ASN A 20 -16.82 20.14 18.21
CA ASN A 20 -15.70 19.41 17.56
C ASN A 20 -16.11 18.58 16.34
N TYR A 21 -17.38 18.66 15.92
CA TYR A 21 -17.84 18.07 14.65
C TYR A 21 -17.10 18.69 13.43
N LEU A 22 -16.55 19.90 13.59
CA LEU A 22 -15.74 20.58 12.59
C LEU A 22 -14.31 20.00 12.47
N ASP A 23 -13.77 19.37 13.52
CA ASP A 23 -12.40 18.84 13.53
C ASP A 23 -12.28 17.46 12.86
N LEU A 24 -13.37 16.69 12.78
CA LEU A 24 -13.42 15.45 12.00
C LEU A 24 -13.29 15.69 10.49
N ASN A 25 -13.78 16.83 10.00
CA ASN A 25 -13.55 17.28 8.62
C ASN A 25 -12.10 17.71 8.37
N TYR A 26 -11.31 17.91 9.43
CA TYR A 26 -9.94 18.42 9.36
C TYR A 26 -8.88 17.31 9.25
N GLN A 27 -9.14 16.12 9.81
CA GLN A 27 -8.16 15.02 9.84
C GLN A 27 -8.68 13.64 9.37
N GLY A 28 -9.99 13.45 9.20
CA GLY A 28 -10.58 12.20 8.71
C GLY A 28 -10.74 12.19 7.19
N ARG A 29 -9.74 11.67 6.46
CA ARG A 29 -9.86 11.45 5.01
C ARG A 29 -10.70 10.17 4.75
N TYR A 30 -12.03 10.29 4.56
CA TYR A 30 -12.93 9.31 3.89
C TYR A 30 -12.46 8.74 2.53
N SER A 31 -11.46 7.87 2.47
CA SER A 31 -11.20 7.14 1.22
C SER A 31 -12.38 6.21 0.91
N PRO A 32 -12.86 6.09 -0.35
CA PRO A 32 -13.78 5.03 -0.74
C PRO A 32 -13.09 3.66 -0.80
N LEU A 33 -11.76 3.62 -0.61
CA LEU A 33 -11.02 2.38 -0.41
C LEU A 33 -11.31 1.78 0.97
N THR A 34 -11.31 0.46 1.04
CA THR A 34 -11.44 -0.28 2.30
C THR A 34 -10.06 -0.65 2.82
N LEU A 35 -9.72 -0.28 4.05
CA LEU A 35 -8.49 -0.69 4.70
C LEU A 35 -8.79 -1.74 5.77
N VAL A 36 -8.25 -2.94 5.57
CA VAL A 36 -8.26 -4.03 6.56
C VAL A 36 -6.87 -4.15 7.16
N GLN A 37 -6.78 -4.02 8.48
CA GLN A 37 -5.56 -4.30 9.25
C GLN A 37 -5.77 -5.60 10.03
N GLU A 38 -4.97 -6.63 9.74
CA GLU A 38 -4.97 -7.90 10.44
C GLU A 38 -3.75 -7.98 11.37
N ILE A 39 -3.95 -8.18 12.68
CA ILE A 39 -2.86 -8.46 13.63
C ILE A 39 -2.95 -9.92 14.05
N ARG A 40 -1.89 -10.70 13.81
CA ARG A 40 -1.80 -12.11 14.16
C ARG A 40 -0.85 -12.32 15.33
N LEU A 41 -1.40 -12.84 16.43
CA LEU A 41 -0.66 -13.30 17.60
C LEU A 41 -0.62 -14.83 17.63
N ALA A 42 0.57 -15.41 17.76
CA ALA A 42 0.79 -16.85 17.89
C ALA A 42 1.28 -17.22 19.31
N PRO A 43 0.77 -18.30 19.92
CA PRO A 43 1.28 -18.77 21.21
C PRO A 43 2.78 -19.07 21.18
N GLY A 44 3.52 -18.58 22.18
CA GLY A 44 4.97 -18.82 22.29
C GLY A 44 5.83 -18.03 21.28
N GLN A 45 5.25 -17.07 20.57
CA GLN A 45 5.96 -16.14 19.69
C GLN A 45 6.03 -14.76 20.36
N ALA A 46 7.25 -14.22 20.48
CA ALA A 46 7.55 -12.90 21.04
C ALA A 46 7.36 -11.76 20.02
N SER A 47 7.08 -12.11 18.77
CA SER A 47 6.74 -11.18 17.70
C SER A 47 5.24 -11.26 17.35
N PHE A 48 4.74 -10.23 16.68
CA PHE A 48 3.43 -10.26 16.05
C PHE A 48 3.55 -9.90 14.57
N GLN A 49 2.69 -10.51 13.76
CA GLN A 49 2.58 -10.18 12.35
C GLN A 49 1.41 -9.21 12.16
N GLU A 50 1.62 -8.20 11.34
CA GLU A 50 0.61 -7.27 10.88
C GLU A 50 0.48 -7.38 9.36
N ARG A 51 -0.75 -7.48 8.85
CA ARG A 51 -1.03 -7.35 7.42
C ARG A 51 -1.95 -6.16 7.21
N LEU A 52 -1.55 -5.26 6.32
CA LEU A 52 -2.37 -4.15 5.89
C LEU A 52 -2.82 -4.42 4.46
N THR A 53 -4.13 -4.41 4.24
CA THR A 53 -4.68 -4.60 2.90
C THR A 53 -5.68 -3.52 2.56
N LEU A 54 -5.42 -2.84 1.46
CA LEU A 54 -6.25 -1.79 0.91
C LEU A 54 -6.97 -2.32 -0.33
N PHE A 55 -8.29 -2.20 -0.36
CA PHE A 55 -9.15 -2.68 -1.43
C PHE A 55 -9.83 -1.50 -2.12
N ASN A 56 -9.91 -1.57 -3.45
CA ASN A 56 -10.68 -0.64 -4.24
C ASN A 56 -12.03 -1.23 -4.62
N PRO A 57 -13.13 -0.97 -3.88
CA PRO A 57 -14.43 -1.55 -4.20
C PRO A 57 -15.12 -0.91 -5.42
N LEU A 58 -14.44 0.01 -6.13
CA LEU A 58 -15.03 0.84 -7.16
C LEU A 58 -14.69 0.32 -8.55
N PRO A 59 -15.55 0.60 -9.56
CA PRO A 59 -15.33 0.21 -10.93
C PRO A 59 -14.38 1.12 -11.71
N TYR A 60 -13.54 1.86 -10.99
CA TYR A 60 -12.55 2.75 -11.57
C TYR A 60 -11.29 2.74 -10.71
N ARG A 61 -10.14 2.92 -11.37
CA ARG A 61 -8.83 2.99 -10.71
C ARG A 61 -8.79 4.11 -9.67
N TYR A 62 -8.16 3.88 -8.51
CA TYR A 62 -8.11 4.85 -7.41
C TYR A 62 -6.68 5.01 -6.89
N GLY A 63 -6.28 6.24 -6.58
CA GLY A 63 -4.94 6.54 -6.06
C GLY A 63 -4.83 6.17 -4.59
N PHE A 64 -3.65 5.77 -4.12
CA PHE A 64 -3.48 5.50 -2.70
C PHE A 64 -2.05 5.70 -2.22
N LYS A 65 -1.94 5.91 -0.90
CA LYS A 65 -0.73 5.77 -0.11
C LYS A 65 -1.08 5.02 1.15
N LEU A 66 -0.48 3.86 1.35
CA LEU A 66 -0.70 3.07 2.55
C LEU A 66 0.55 3.15 3.41
N TRP A 67 0.41 3.75 4.59
CA TRP A 67 1.49 3.91 5.55
C TRP A 67 1.02 3.47 6.93
N ASN A 68 1.88 2.76 7.64
CA ASN A 68 1.71 2.34 9.02
C ASN A 68 2.64 3.13 9.93
N THR A 69 2.24 3.30 11.19
CA THR A 69 3.02 4.05 12.18
C THR A 69 3.03 3.33 13.51
N ALA A 70 4.22 3.12 14.06
CA ALA A 70 4.40 2.76 15.46
C ALA A 70 4.95 3.96 16.23
N GLN A 71 4.29 4.30 17.35
CA GLN A 71 4.82 5.27 18.31
C GLN A 71 5.68 4.54 19.35
N LEU A 72 6.93 4.98 19.47
CA LEU A 72 7.96 4.38 20.33
C LEU A 72 8.43 5.40 21.39
N PRO A 73 8.82 4.98 22.60
CA PRO A 73 9.29 5.89 23.63
C PRO A 73 10.47 6.74 23.18
N ARG A 74 10.47 8.02 23.56
CA ARG A 74 11.56 8.95 23.27
C ARG A 74 12.53 9.05 24.45
N THR A 75 13.64 8.33 24.39
CA THR A 75 14.73 8.42 25.39
C THR A 75 15.98 9.05 24.79
N GLU A 76 16.81 9.70 25.61
CA GLU A 76 18.04 10.36 25.14
C GLU A 76 19.07 9.37 24.58
N ASP A 77 19.11 8.16 25.12
CA ASP A 77 20.02 7.08 24.72
C ASP A 77 19.53 6.30 23.49
N ALA A 78 18.33 6.57 22.98
CA ALA A 78 17.78 5.87 21.83
C ALA A 78 18.68 5.99 20.60
N LYS A 79 18.88 4.86 19.93
CA LYS A 79 19.63 4.73 18.67
C LYS A 79 18.75 4.20 17.55
N PHE A 80 18.88 4.77 16.36
CA PHE A 80 18.13 4.44 15.15
C PHE A 80 18.96 3.55 14.23
N ILE A 81 18.45 2.36 13.94
CA ILE A 81 19.13 1.35 13.14
C ILE A 81 18.37 1.23 11.82
N PHE A 82 18.84 1.97 10.82
CA PHE A 82 18.26 2.01 9.49
C PHE A 82 19.30 1.58 8.46
N PRO A 83 19.13 0.42 7.81
CA PRO A 83 20.09 -0.13 6.86
C PRO A 83 19.93 0.50 5.47
N VAL A 84 20.00 1.84 5.45
CA VAL A 84 19.99 2.68 4.24
C VAL A 84 21.24 3.55 4.24
N SER A 85 21.74 3.91 3.06
CA SER A 85 22.87 4.84 2.94
C SER A 85 22.43 6.30 2.85
N ARG A 86 21.14 6.56 2.59
CA ARG A 86 20.63 7.92 2.35
C ARG A 86 19.24 8.17 2.93
N MET A 87 18.99 9.43 3.24
CA MET A 87 17.71 9.96 3.72
C MET A 87 17.22 11.16 2.89
N ALA A 88 15.89 11.31 2.78
CA ALA A 88 15.21 12.52 2.29
C ALA A 88 14.44 13.23 3.41
N PHE A 89 14.10 14.51 3.20
CA PHE A 89 13.34 15.35 4.15
C PHE A 89 11.95 15.72 3.63
N HIS A 90 11.05 16.08 4.54
CA HIS A 90 9.73 16.63 4.20
C HIS A 90 9.80 17.81 3.22
N TRP A 91 8.89 17.83 2.24
CA TRP A 91 8.72 18.84 1.19
C TRP A 91 9.94 19.08 0.29
N GLY A 92 11.00 18.27 0.39
CA GLY A 92 12.17 18.38 -0.49
C GLY A 92 12.73 19.80 -0.57
N LYS A 93 12.62 20.63 0.48
CA LYS A 93 13.24 21.96 0.47
C LYS A 93 14.75 21.75 0.37
N ASN A 94 15.29 22.05 -0.82
CA ASN A 94 16.65 21.83 -1.30
C ASN A 94 16.97 20.46 -1.94
N GLN A 95 15.97 19.58 -2.15
CA GLN A 95 15.93 18.33 -2.97
C GLN A 95 17.10 17.33 -2.93
N ALA A 96 18.17 17.59 -2.20
CA ALA A 96 19.33 16.73 -2.14
C ALA A 96 19.12 15.67 -1.06
N PHE A 97 19.40 14.41 -1.41
CA PHE A 97 19.52 13.34 -0.44
C PHE A 97 20.65 13.66 0.55
N ARG A 98 20.62 13.06 1.75
CA ARG A 98 21.72 13.15 2.73
C ARG A 98 22.24 11.78 3.06
N ASN A 99 23.55 11.67 3.23
CA ASN A 99 24.20 10.46 3.71
C ASN A 99 23.67 10.10 5.10
N TRP A 100 23.32 8.84 5.31
CA TRP A 100 22.95 8.31 6.61
C TRP A 100 24.03 7.34 7.10
N PRO A 101 24.36 7.31 8.41
CA PRO A 101 23.77 8.13 9.50
C PRO A 101 24.45 9.48 9.72
N LEU A 102 25.60 9.72 9.07
CA LEU A 102 26.37 10.96 9.18
C LEU A 102 25.81 12.04 8.25
N MET A 103 25.00 12.95 8.82
CA MET A 103 24.26 13.96 8.07
C MET A 103 24.74 15.39 8.34
N ASN A 104 24.82 16.19 7.28
CA ASN A 104 24.76 17.65 7.36
C ASN A 104 23.31 18.10 7.04
N ASP A 105 22.62 18.66 8.03
CA ASP A 105 21.21 19.04 7.92
C ASP A 105 20.98 20.49 7.43
N GLY A 106 22.01 21.11 6.85
CA GLY A 106 21.94 22.40 6.19
C GLY A 106 21.85 23.59 7.15
N THR A 107 22.13 23.38 8.45
CA THR A 107 22.10 24.47 9.44
C THR A 107 23.47 25.03 9.78
N ASN A 108 24.54 24.23 9.64
CA ASN A 108 25.96 24.56 9.73
C ASN A 108 26.73 23.48 8.94
N ASP A 109 27.94 23.74 8.43
CA ASP A 109 28.76 22.74 7.70
C ASP A 109 29.20 21.50 8.52
N THR A 110 28.63 21.32 9.71
CA THR A 110 28.86 20.22 10.63
C THR A 110 28.10 18.97 10.20
N VAL A 111 28.85 17.89 10.00
CA VAL A 111 28.32 16.53 9.89
C VAL A 111 28.11 15.98 11.29
N VAL A 112 26.91 15.48 11.57
CA VAL A 112 26.51 14.92 12.86
C VAL A 112 26.00 13.50 12.65
N ASP A 113 26.38 12.57 13.54
CA ASP A 113 25.76 11.25 13.58
C ASP A 113 24.33 11.36 14.10
N ARG A 114 23.37 11.14 13.20
CA ARG A 114 21.95 11.24 13.49
C ARG A 114 21.31 9.90 13.83
N SER A 115 22.09 8.82 13.88
CA SER A 115 21.63 7.55 14.43
C SER A 115 21.41 7.63 15.95
N VAL A 116 22.02 8.58 16.66
CA VAL A 116 21.84 8.75 18.12
C VAL A 116 20.94 9.93 18.42
N PHE A 117 19.84 9.73 19.16
CA PHE A 117 18.88 10.80 19.44
C PHE A 117 19.47 11.95 20.26
N ALA A 118 20.38 11.68 21.22
CA ALA A 118 21.09 12.72 21.96
C ALA A 118 21.73 13.79 21.05
N ASN A 119 22.17 13.41 19.84
CA ASN A 119 22.79 14.34 18.90
C ASN A 119 21.76 15.29 18.24
N TRP A 120 20.46 15.03 18.34
CA TRP A 120 19.37 15.87 17.82
C TRP A 120 19.07 17.07 18.72
N THR A 121 19.37 16.97 20.02
CA THR A 121 19.02 17.97 21.04
C THR A 121 19.89 19.23 20.97
N ALA A 122 21.11 19.11 20.44
CA ALA A 122 22.05 20.21 20.23
C ALA A 122 21.70 21.14 19.05
N HIS A 123 20.60 20.85 18.34
CA HIS A 123 20.21 21.59 17.14
C HIS A 123 19.44 22.88 17.52
N PRO A 124 19.86 24.08 17.04
CA PRO A 124 19.28 25.36 17.44
C PRO A 124 17.81 25.53 17.02
N ASN A 125 17.38 24.76 16.03
CA ASN A 125 16.02 24.72 15.53
C ASN A 125 15.31 23.48 16.08
N LYS A 126 14.56 23.65 17.18
CA LYS A 126 13.75 22.62 17.89
C LYS A 126 12.51 22.14 17.11
N PHE A 127 12.59 22.07 15.78
CA PHE A 127 11.51 21.58 14.93
C PHE A 127 11.65 20.06 14.72
N GLY A 128 10.53 19.36 14.76
CA GLY A 128 10.42 17.94 14.50
C GLY A 128 10.81 17.68 13.06
N LYS A 129 11.73 16.72 12.88
CA LYS A 129 12.28 16.37 11.58
C LYS A 129 11.75 15.01 11.17
N SER A 130 11.31 14.93 9.91
CA SER A 130 11.04 13.65 9.25
C SER A 130 12.20 13.30 8.35
N TYR A 131 12.66 12.07 8.50
CA TYR A 131 13.69 11.45 7.69
C TYR A 131 13.08 10.26 6.97
N PHE A 132 13.22 10.21 5.65
CA PHE A 132 12.73 9.13 4.80
C PHE A 132 13.91 8.32 4.29
N GLY A 133 13.98 7.04 4.65
CA GLY A 133 15.01 6.13 4.15
C GLY A 133 14.77 5.80 2.68
N ILE A 134 15.84 5.82 1.89
CA ILE A 134 15.80 5.58 0.45
C ILE A 134 16.63 4.35 0.11
N ASP A 135 16.22 3.60 -0.92
CA ASP A 135 16.88 2.39 -1.39
C ASP A 135 17.04 1.32 -0.27
N MET A 136 15.98 1.11 0.53
CA MET A 136 16.00 0.09 1.58
C MET A 136 16.11 -1.31 0.98
N VAL A 137 17.29 -1.92 1.04
CA VAL A 137 17.57 -3.28 0.53
C VAL A 137 17.39 -4.33 1.62
N HIS A 138 17.72 -3.98 2.87
CA HIS A 138 17.56 -4.89 4.00
C HIS A 138 16.18 -4.73 4.62
N PRO A 139 15.50 -5.85 4.94
CA PRO A 139 14.08 -5.85 5.30
C PRO A 139 13.78 -5.38 6.72
N PHE A 140 14.69 -4.69 7.42
CA PHE A 140 14.50 -4.34 8.83
C PHE A 140 14.83 -2.88 9.13
N ALA A 141 14.18 -2.35 10.16
CA ALA A 141 14.49 -1.07 10.78
C ALA A 141 14.22 -1.18 12.28
N ALA A 142 15.00 -0.50 13.12
CA ALA A 142 14.81 -0.59 14.56
C ALA A 142 15.14 0.69 15.32
N VAL A 143 14.62 0.77 16.54
CA VAL A 143 15.10 1.66 17.58
C VAL A 143 15.67 0.82 18.71
N TYR A 144 16.93 1.05 19.06
CA TYR A 144 17.62 0.39 20.17
C TYR A 144 17.70 1.31 21.38
N TYR A 145 17.44 0.74 22.55
CA TYR A 145 17.45 1.40 23.86
C TYR A 145 18.58 0.79 24.71
N PRO A 146 19.78 1.39 24.72
CA PRO A 146 20.94 0.86 25.43
C PRO A 146 20.70 0.61 26.93
N SER A 147 19.94 1.48 27.60
CA SER A 147 19.68 1.34 29.04
C SER A 147 18.93 0.05 29.40
N ASP A 148 18.09 -0.45 28.48
CA ASP A 148 17.28 -1.65 28.66
C ASP A 148 17.83 -2.87 27.89
N ASP A 149 18.90 -2.68 27.10
CA ASP A 149 19.40 -3.63 26.09
C ASP A 149 18.26 -4.19 25.21
N LEU A 150 17.38 -3.30 24.76
CA LEU A 150 16.13 -3.62 24.08
C LEU A 150 16.08 -3.02 22.69
N ASN A 151 15.82 -3.83 21.68
CA ASN A 151 15.55 -3.38 20.33
C ASN A 151 14.05 -3.39 20.09
N ARG A 152 13.51 -2.42 19.35
CA ARG A 152 12.15 -2.45 18.79
C ARG A 152 12.26 -2.51 17.29
N VAL A 153 12.01 -3.69 16.72
CA VAL A 153 12.34 -4.04 15.35
C VAL A 153 11.07 -4.16 14.52
N ARG A 154 11.08 -3.48 13.37
CA ARG A 154 10.13 -3.64 12.27
C ARG A 154 10.83 -4.45 11.18
N ILE A 155 10.18 -5.49 10.68
CA ILE A 155 10.61 -6.25 9.51
C ILE A 155 9.53 -6.16 8.44
N THR A 156 9.92 -5.98 7.19
CA THR A 156 9.00 -5.84 6.04
C THR A 156 9.63 -6.40 4.76
N PHE A 157 8.89 -6.43 3.66
CA PHE A 157 9.44 -6.75 2.34
C PHE A 157 9.59 -5.47 1.52
N PRO A 158 10.81 -4.97 1.26
CA PRO A 158 10.99 -3.71 0.53
C PRO A 158 10.40 -3.70 -0.88
N SER A 159 10.25 -4.87 -1.52
CA SER A 159 9.61 -4.99 -2.83
C SER A 159 8.13 -4.63 -2.83
N THR A 160 7.44 -4.82 -1.70
CA THR A 160 6.03 -4.44 -1.54
C THR A 160 5.90 -3.14 -0.74
N ALA A 161 6.65 -2.97 0.35
CA ALA A 161 6.57 -1.82 1.25
C ALA A 161 7.96 -1.21 1.53
N PRO A 162 8.51 -0.44 0.57
CA PRO A 162 9.86 0.13 0.68
C PRO A 162 9.96 1.30 1.65
N GLY A 163 8.82 1.82 2.12
CA GLY A 163 8.77 2.99 2.99
C GLY A 163 9.47 2.77 4.33
N LEU A 164 10.32 3.72 4.69
CA LEU A 164 10.92 3.85 6.00
C LEU A 164 10.90 5.34 6.35
N LYS A 165 10.19 5.72 7.41
CA LYS A 165 10.23 7.10 7.90
C LYS A 165 10.42 7.14 9.41
N LEU A 166 11.32 8.00 9.84
CA LEU A 166 11.48 8.38 11.24
C LEU A 166 10.97 9.80 11.43
N TYR A 167 10.12 10.00 12.42
CA TYR A 167 9.72 11.33 12.87
C TYR A 167 9.89 11.46 14.38
N SER A 168 10.34 12.64 14.83
CA SER A 168 10.36 13.04 16.23
C SER A 168 9.65 14.38 16.37
N PHE A 169 8.76 14.51 17.36
CA PHE A 169 8.04 15.76 17.65
C PHE A 169 8.95 16.86 18.21
N ASN A 170 8.48 18.12 18.15
CA ASN A 170 9.16 19.26 18.79
C ASN A 170 9.22 19.09 20.31
N TRP A 171 10.32 19.55 20.91
CA TRP A 171 10.52 19.64 22.37
C TRP A 171 9.43 20.40 23.14
N ASN A 172 8.67 21.28 22.48
CA ASN A 172 7.67 22.15 23.12
C ASN A 172 6.22 21.72 22.88
N GLN A 173 5.97 20.59 22.22
CA GLN A 173 4.62 20.04 22.04
C GLN A 173 4.42 18.90 23.03
N GLY A 174 4.12 19.24 24.29
CA GLY A 174 4.04 18.33 25.44
C GLY A 174 2.90 17.30 25.44
N TRP A 175 2.41 16.89 24.26
CA TRP A 175 1.29 15.95 24.13
C TRP A 175 1.70 14.57 23.60
N LEU A 176 2.91 14.39 23.02
CA LEU A 176 3.41 13.09 22.55
C LEU A 176 4.93 12.95 22.79
N ASP A 177 5.32 12.25 23.86
CA ASP A 177 6.72 11.94 24.16
C ASP A 177 7.18 10.66 23.44
N SER A 178 7.14 10.69 22.10
CA SER A 178 7.40 9.51 21.27
C SER A 178 8.17 9.81 19.97
N PHE A 179 8.86 8.80 19.47
CA PHE A 179 9.27 8.70 18.07
C PHE A 179 8.17 8.02 17.27
N GLU A 180 8.04 8.37 16.00
CA GLU A 180 7.24 7.61 15.07
C GLU A 180 8.17 6.85 14.11
N LEU A 181 8.09 5.52 14.15
CA LEU A 181 8.68 4.64 13.15
C LEU A 181 7.60 4.22 12.17
N TRP A 182 7.78 4.61 10.91
CA TRP A 182 6.80 4.43 9.85
C TRP A 182 7.28 3.43 8.81
N GLY A 183 6.33 2.68 8.28
CA GLY A 183 6.45 1.82 7.11
C GLY A 183 5.43 2.21 6.05
N GLY A 184 5.69 1.95 4.76
CA GLY A 184 4.67 2.27 3.76
C GLY A 184 4.92 1.78 2.34
N SER A 185 3.91 2.02 1.52
CA SER A 185 3.82 1.56 0.13
C SER A 185 4.73 2.29 -0.86
N THR A 186 5.34 3.40 -0.43
CA THR A 186 6.27 4.21 -1.24
C THR A 186 7.50 4.53 -0.40
N GLU A 187 8.65 4.81 -1.03
CA GLU A 187 9.88 5.19 -0.30
C GLU A 187 9.69 6.51 0.48
N ILE A 188 8.98 7.46 -0.13
CA ILE A 188 8.73 8.79 0.43
C ILE A 188 7.23 9.00 0.58
N PHE A 189 6.82 9.58 1.70
CA PHE A 189 5.40 9.85 1.99
C PHE A 189 4.81 10.93 1.07
N GLU A 190 5.63 11.89 0.66
CA GLU A 190 5.27 12.98 -0.28
C GLU A 190 5.14 12.53 -1.74
N ASP A 191 5.56 11.31 -2.07
CA ASP A 191 5.52 10.79 -3.45
C ASP A 191 4.10 10.85 -4.05
N HIS A 192 3.92 10.75 -5.36
CA HIS A 192 2.60 10.78 -6.01
C HIS A 192 1.68 9.60 -5.62
N GLY A 193 2.22 8.59 -4.93
CA GLY A 193 1.48 7.41 -4.48
C GLY A 193 1.39 6.35 -5.58
N GLN A 194 0.55 5.35 -5.35
CA GLN A 194 0.29 4.27 -6.30
C GLN A 194 -1.17 4.29 -6.76
N PHE A 195 -1.51 3.45 -7.73
CA PHE A 195 -2.89 3.28 -8.17
C PHE A 195 -3.35 1.83 -7.97
N LEU A 196 -4.55 1.68 -7.42
CA LEU A 196 -5.28 0.43 -7.36
C LEU A 196 -6.25 0.34 -8.52
N ASP A 197 -6.21 -0.74 -9.27
CA ASP A 197 -7.19 -1.01 -10.31
C ASP A 197 -8.59 -1.28 -9.73
N PRO A 198 -9.64 -1.17 -10.56
CA PRO A 198 -11.01 -1.47 -10.13
C PRO A 198 -11.12 -2.86 -9.49
N PHE A 199 -11.69 -2.94 -8.29
CA PHE A 199 -11.88 -4.19 -7.52
C PHE A 199 -10.60 -4.95 -7.19
N ASP A 200 -9.45 -4.28 -7.33
CA ASP A 200 -8.15 -4.79 -6.98
C ASP A 200 -7.78 -4.46 -5.53
N ARG A 201 -6.68 -5.05 -5.06
CA ARG A 201 -6.16 -4.85 -3.71
C ARG A 201 -4.64 -4.68 -3.73
N TYR A 202 -4.16 -3.98 -2.72
CA TYR A 202 -2.74 -3.89 -2.41
C TYR A 202 -2.55 -4.29 -0.96
N SER A 203 -1.58 -5.16 -0.71
CA SER A 203 -1.29 -5.70 0.60
C SER A 203 0.19 -5.67 0.87
N TYR A 204 0.58 -5.41 2.11
CA TYR A 204 1.89 -5.75 2.61
C TYR A 204 1.82 -6.27 4.04
N GLU A 205 2.87 -7.00 4.42
CA GLU A 205 3.05 -7.55 5.75
C GLU A 205 4.23 -6.90 6.45
N GLU A 206 4.09 -6.77 7.75
CA GLU A 206 5.14 -6.36 8.67
C GLU A 206 5.20 -7.36 9.84
N GLU A 207 6.41 -7.63 10.31
CA GLU A 207 6.64 -8.37 11.55
C GLU A 207 7.25 -7.41 12.57
N TRP A 208 6.69 -7.38 13.76
CA TRP A 208 7.14 -6.51 14.84
C TRP A 208 7.58 -7.34 16.03
N TRP A 209 8.77 -7.05 16.55
CA TRP A 209 9.34 -7.76 17.69
C TRP A 209 10.26 -6.85 18.51
N MET A 210 10.42 -7.19 19.78
CA MET A 210 11.29 -6.53 20.74
C MET A 210 12.40 -7.46 21.28
N PRO A 211 13.45 -7.81 20.51
CA PRO A 211 14.54 -8.66 20.99
C PRO A 211 15.40 -7.92 22.02
N GLN A 212 15.70 -8.61 23.12
CA GLN A 212 16.47 -8.09 24.26
C GLN A 212 17.74 -8.90 24.48
N GLY A 213 18.80 -8.29 25.03
CA GLY A 213 20.01 -9.00 25.44
C GLY A 213 21.05 -9.24 24.33
N ILE A 214 20.77 -8.79 23.10
CA ILE A 214 21.67 -8.97 21.96
C ILE A 214 22.62 -7.77 21.74
N GLY A 215 22.44 -6.68 22.48
CA GLY A 215 23.04 -5.39 22.17
C GLY A 215 22.33 -4.67 21.03
N GLU A 216 23.04 -3.74 20.38
CA GLU A 216 22.55 -3.03 19.21
C GLU A 216 22.33 -4.01 18.04
N LEU A 217 21.13 -4.00 17.44
CA LEU A 217 20.79 -4.86 16.30
C LEU A 217 21.73 -4.60 15.11
N SER A 218 22.34 -5.66 14.58
CA SER A 218 23.15 -5.61 13.37
C SER A 218 22.42 -6.18 12.15
N ALA A 219 21.58 -7.21 12.35
CA ALA A 219 20.69 -7.75 11.32
C ALA A 219 19.50 -8.49 11.94
N ALA A 220 18.37 -8.54 11.21
CA ALA A 220 17.17 -9.26 11.63
C ALA A 220 16.42 -9.91 10.46
N SER A 221 15.84 -11.07 10.73
CA SER A 221 14.73 -11.67 9.98
C SER A 221 13.52 -11.85 10.90
N ALA A 222 12.36 -12.28 10.37
CA ALA A 222 11.19 -12.59 11.19
C ALA A 222 11.43 -13.72 12.22
N ALA A 223 12.50 -14.51 12.03
CA ALA A 223 12.85 -15.63 12.89
C ALA A 223 13.97 -15.31 13.89
N ILE A 224 15.02 -14.61 13.46
CA ILE A 224 16.27 -14.43 14.22
C ILE A 224 16.67 -12.96 14.24
N ALA A 225 17.11 -12.48 15.40
CA ALA A 225 17.73 -11.17 15.57
C ALA A 225 19.17 -11.35 16.03
N ALA A 226 20.09 -10.57 15.45
CA ALA A 226 21.52 -10.67 15.69
C ALA A 226 22.10 -9.31 16.06
N GLY A 227 22.84 -9.26 17.17
CA GLY A 227 23.72 -8.15 17.52
C GLY A 227 25.19 -8.51 17.25
N LEU A 228 26.00 -7.50 16.94
CA LEU A 228 27.43 -7.65 16.66
C LEU A 228 28.23 -6.59 17.42
N THR A 229 29.13 -7.03 18.29
CA THR A 229 30.13 -6.16 18.93
C THR A 229 31.53 -6.67 18.66
N TYR A 230 32.54 -5.85 18.93
CA TYR A 230 33.95 -6.22 18.80
C TYR A 230 34.65 -5.99 20.13
N GLU A 231 35.47 -6.96 20.55
CA GLU A 231 36.18 -6.95 21.82
C GLU A 231 37.63 -7.38 21.61
N ASP A 232 38.58 -6.69 22.25
CA ASP A 232 39.99 -7.08 22.25
C ASP A 232 40.31 -7.91 23.50
N GLU A 233 40.85 -9.11 23.30
CA GLU A 233 41.20 -10.05 24.37
C GLU A 233 42.52 -10.74 24.05
N GLY A 234 43.50 -10.61 24.95
CA GLY A 234 44.81 -11.27 24.78
C GLY A 234 45.58 -10.84 23.53
N GLY A 235 45.42 -9.60 23.07
CA GLY A 235 46.09 -9.08 21.87
C GLY A 235 45.46 -9.51 20.55
N LYS A 236 44.28 -10.14 20.58
CA LYS A 236 43.46 -10.45 19.40
C LYS A 236 42.13 -9.73 19.47
N THR A 237 41.57 -9.40 18.31
CA THR A 237 40.21 -8.87 18.20
C THR A 237 39.23 -10.00 17.93
N TYR A 238 38.09 -9.98 18.61
CA TYR A 238 36.99 -10.93 18.42
C TYR A 238 35.71 -10.20 18.03
N ALA A 239 35.04 -10.70 17.01
CA ALA A 239 33.64 -10.40 16.74
C ALA A 239 32.74 -11.24 17.66
N ARG A 240 31.89 -10.58 18.43
CA ARG A 240 30.92 -11.17 19.35
C ARG A 240 29.54 -11.09 18.71
N VAL A 241 29.04 -12.23 18.24
CA VAL A 241 27.71 -12.34 17.61
C VAL A 241 26.73 -12.88 18.64
N ARG A 242 25.73 -12.08 19.01
CA ARG A 242 24.65 -12.49 19.92
C ARG A 242 23.38 -12.77 19.13
N LEU A 243 22.82 -13.97 19.24
CA LEU A 243 21.61 -14.39 18.53
C LEU A 243 20.48 -14.70 19.51
N THR A 244 19.26 -14.27 19.16
CA THR A 244 18.01 -14.72 19.80
C THR A 244 16.95 -15.02 18.73
N ALA A 245 15.85 -15.67 19.11
CA ALA A 245 14.82 -16.11 18.18
C ALA A 245 13.40 -15.68 18.56
N SER A 246 12.54 -15.45 17.56
CA SER A 246 11.21 -14.85 17.74
C SER A 246 10.20 -15.77 18.40
N ARG A 247 10.52 -17.06 18.45
CA ARG A 247 9.75 -18.12 19.09
C ARG A 247 10.69 -19.27 19.40
N ASN A 248 10.14 -20.34 19.95
CA ASN A 248 10.91 -21.56 20.14
C ASN A 248 11.22 -22.25 18.81
N TYR A 249 12.50 -22.36 18.46
CA TYR A 249 12.99 -23.19 17.36
C TYR A 249 13.87 -24.31 17.92
N SER A 250 13.91 -25.44 17.21
CA SER A 250 14.62 -26.63 17.69
C SER A 250 15.54 -27.20 16.61
N LYS A 251 16.61 -27.88 17.03
CA LYS A 251 17.57 -28.54 16.11
C LYS A 251 18.12 -27.57 15.05
N LEU A 252 18.52 -26.40 15.50
CA LEU A 252 19.08 -25.37 14.62
C LEU A 252 20.51 -25.72 14.24
N VAL A 253 20.85 -25.47 12.97
CA VAL A 253 22.23 -25.46 12.50
C VAL A 253 22.65 -24.01 12.29
N VAL A 254 23.58 -23.56 13.14
CA VAL A 254 24.13 -22.20 13.10
C VAL A 254 25.54 -22.26 12.55
N SER A 255 25.75 -21.68 11.37
CA SER A 255 27.07 -21.53 10.76
C SER A 255 27.50 -20.08 10.88
N VAL A 256 28.70 -19.84 11.42
CA VAL A 256 29.21 -18.51 11.71
C VAL A 256 30.67 -18.45 11.24
N GLY A 257 31.07 -17.38 10.56
CA GLY A 257 32.45 -17.26 10.12
C GLY A 257 32.80 -15.91 9.54
N ASN A 258 34.00 -15.84 8.99
CA ASN A 258 34.53 -14.75 8.18
C ASN A 258 35.19 -15.35 6.93
N ASP A 259 36.05 -14.60 6.24
CA ASP A 259 36.71 -15.06 5.02
C ASP A 259 37.80 -16.12 5.27
N THR A 260 38.26 -16.27 6.52
CA THR A 260 39.39 -17.14 6.90
C THR A 260 39.02 -18.27 7.86
N GLU A 261 38.00 -18.07 8.68
CA GLU A 261 37.59 -18.98 9.73
C GLU A 261 36.08 -19.17 9.69
N SER A 262 35.62 -20.40 9.99
CA SER A 262 34.20 -20.67 10.14
C SER A 262 33.97 -21.80 11.13
N GLY A 263 32.82 -21.76 11.78
CA GLY A 263 32.34 -22.78 12.70
C GLY A 263 30.90 -23.14 12.38
N LEU A 264 30.54 -24.37 12.73
CA LEU A 264 29.18 -24.87 12.67
C LEU A 264 28.82 -25.39 14.06
N VAL A 265 27.69 -24.94 14.58
CA VAL A 265 27.16 -25.33 15.88
C VAL A 265 25.74 -25.83 15.71
N GLN A 266 25.46 -27.00 16.25
CA GLN A 266 24.09 -27.48 16.40
C GLN A 266 23.54 -26.97 17.73
N LEU A 267 22.42 -26.28 17.70
CA LEU A 267 21.69 -25.86 18.89
C LEU A 267 20.44 -26.72 19.01
N ASP A 268 20.28 -27.38 20.14
CA ASP A 268 19.06 -28.14 20.43
C ASP A 268 17.82 -27.23 20.41
N GLN A 269 17.98 -26.00 20.89
CA GLN A 269 16.91 -25.02 20.99
C GLN A 269 17.44 -23.58 20.98
N LEU A 270 16.65 -22.66 20.44
CA LEU A 270 16.79 -21.21 20.64
C LEU A 270 15.40 -20.59 20.76
N ASN A 271 15.20 -19.72 21.75
CA ASN A 271 13.91 -19.11 22.05
C ASN A 271 14.06 -17.63 22.46
N PRO A 272 12.96 -16.86 22.62
CA PRO A 272 13.02 -15.42 22.89
C PRO A 272 13.66 -15.03 24.23
N GLU A 273 13.74 -15.95 25.19
CA GLU A 273 14.30 -15.70 26.52
C GLU A 273 15.80 -16.02 26.59
N THR A 274 16.35 -16.57 25.52
CA THR A 274 17.74 -17.03 25.45
C THR A 274 18.53 -16.26 24.41
N VAL A 275 19.77 -15.93 24.75
CA VAL A 275 20.76 -15.36 23.84
C VAL A 275 21.95 -16.29 23.76
N VAL A 276 22.37 -16.64 22.56
CA VAL A 276 23.58 -17.42 22.32
C VAL A 276 24.67 -16.50 21.77
N LEU A 277 25.88 -16.63 22.32
CA LEU A 277 27.04 -15.85 21.93
C LEU A 277 28.03 -16.70 21.14
N PHE A 278 28.40 -16.23 19.95
CA PHE A 278 29.52 -16.75 19.17
C PHE A 278 30.67 -15.77 19.20
N SER A 279 31.89 -16.30 19.26
CA SER A 279 33.12 -15.51 19.28
C SER A 279 34.02 -15.95 18.15
N ILE A 280 34.34 -15.02 17.25
CA ILE A 280 35.11 -15.30 16.03
C ILE A 280 36.30 -14.36 16.04
N PRO A 281 37.55 -14.85 15.98
CA PRO A 281 38.69 -13.96 15.86
C PRO A 281 38.62 -13.25 14.49
N VAL A 282 38.94 -11.97 14.49
CA VAL A 282 38.92 -11.12 13.30
C VAL A 282 40.17 -10.26 13.24
N ALA A 283 40.48 -9.73 12.06
CA ALA A 283 41.68 -8.93 11.85
C ALA A 283 41.66 -7.60 12.62
N SER A 284 40.48 -6.96 12.70
CA SER A 284 40.28 -5.69 13.39
C SER A 284 38.80 -5.44 13.69
N HIS A 285 38.52 -4.41 14.49
CA HIS A 285 37.16 -3.89 14.69
C HIS A 285 36.52 -3.54 13.34
N GLY A 286 35.24 -3.88 13.18
CA GLY A 286 34.50 -3.69 11.92
C GLY A 286 34.72 -4.75 10.84
N SER A 287 35.61 -5.74 11.07
CA SER A 287 35.80 -6.84 10.13
C SER A 287 34.52 -7.65 9.98
N PRO A 288 34.02 -7.87 8.75
CA PRO A 288 32.73 -8.50 8.55
C PRO A 288 32.72 -9.97 8.94
N VAL A 289 31.60 -10.42 9.46
CA VAL A 289 31.31 -11.82 9.78
C VAL A 289 29.99 -12.22 9.13
N TRP A 290 29.88 -13.46 8.68
CA TRP A 290 28.64 -14.00 8.15
C TRP A 290 28.02 -15.00 9.13
N VAL A 291 26.69 -15.04 9.16
CA VAL A 291 25.91 -15.93 10.01
C VAL A 291 24.77 -16.52 9.18
N LYS A 292 24.65 -17.85 9.24
CA LYS A 292 23.55 -18.60 8.63
C LYS A 292 22.89 -19.46 9.70
N VAL A 293 21.56 -19.43 9.77
CA VAL A 293 20.77 -20.24 10.70
C VAL A 293 19.74 -21.02 9.90
N HIS A 294 19.73 -22.34 10.06
CA HIS A 294 18.78 -23.25 9.43
C HIS A 294 18.03 -24.09 10.46
N GLU A 295 16.76 -24.38 10.18
CA GLU A 295 15.96 -25.43 10.85
C GLU A 295 15.63 -26.50 9.82
N GLY A 296 16.37 -27.61 9.83
CA GLY A 296 16.32 -28.58 8.73
C GLY A 296 16.77 -27.94 7.41
N GLU A 297 15.92 -27.99 6.38
CA GLU A 297 16.18 -27.35 5.07
C GLU A 297 15.75 -25.88 5.01
N ARG A 298 15.05 -25.38 6.03
CA ARG A 298 14.53 -24.00 6.06
C ARG A 298 15.61 -23.03 6.51
N GLU A 299 16.04 -22.13 5.63
CA GLU A 299 16.86 -20.98 6.00
C GLU A 299 16.02 -19.98 6.81
N LEU A 300 16.46 -19.67 8.03
CA LEU A 300 15.81 -18.70 8.92
C LEU A 300 16.51 -17.35 8.93
N PHE A 301 17.82 -17.33 8.65
CA PHE A 301 18.67 -16.15 8.72
C PHE A 301 19.93 -16.37 7.90
N ASN A 302 20.32 -15.39 7.09
CA ASN A 302 21.55 -15.42 6.30
C ASN A 302 22.01 -13.99 6.04
N TYR A 303 22.97 -13.53 6.84
CA TYR A 303 23.49 -12.16 6.75
C TYR A 303 25.00 -12.14 6.87
N ARG A 304 25.61 -11.22 6.11
CA ARG A 304 26.93 -10.68 6.40
C ARG A 304 26.74 -9.42 7.24
N MET A 305 27.41 -9.35 8.38
CA MET A 305 27.29 -8.28 9.38
C MET A 305 28.65 -7.59 9.61
N PRO A 306 28.68 -6.25 9.77
CA PRO A 306 27.54 -5.34 9.62
C PRO A 306 26.98 -5.39 8.19
N VAL A 307 25.67 -5.17 8.05
CA VAL A 307 25.00 -5.31 6.74
C VAL A 307 25.57 -4.31 5.74
N GLU A 308 25.78 -4.78 4.51
CA GLU A 308 26.25 -3.91 3.44
C GLU A 308 25.17 -2.92 3.05
N LEU A 309 25.45 -1.63 3.20
CA LEU A 309 24.52 -0.59 2.78
C LEU A 309 24.57 -0.46 1.25
N PRO A 310 23.43 -0.14 0.60
CA PRO A 310 23.38 0.09 -0.83
C PRO A 310 24.39 1.18 -1.25
N LEU A 311 25.22 0.87 -2.25
CA LEU A 311 26.15 1.85 -2.82
C LEU A 311 25.36 2.95 -3.54
N VAL A 312 25.73 4.20 -3.25
CA VAL A 312 25.22 5.35 -3.99
C VAL A 312 25.92 5.38 -5.34
N ASP A 313 25.25 4.91 -6.39
CA ASP A 313 25.74 5.11 -7.76
C ASP A 313 25.59 6.60 -8.12
N LYS A 314 26.72 7.32 -8.13
CA LYS A 314 26.78 8.74 -8.49
C LYS A 314 26.27 9.03 -9.90
N ALA A 315 26.32 8.06 -10.83
CA ALA A 315 25.75 8.20 -12.16
C ALA A 315 24.22 8.06 -12.15
N ALA A 316 23.69 7.13 -11.33
CA ALA A 316 22.24 7.04 -11.07
C ALA A 316 21.72 8.25 -10.28
N GLU A 317 22.56 8.86 -9.45
CA GLU A 317 22.29 10.10 -8.71
C GLU A 317 22.22 11.30 -9.64
N ALA A 318 23.19 11.48 -10.55
CA ALA A 318 23.12 12.49 -11.61
C ALA A 318 21.88 12.28 -12.49
N CYS A 319 21.52 11.04 -12.80
CA CYS A 319 20.32 10.72 -13.56
C CYS A 319 19.02 11.00 -12.77
N ARG A 320 18.93 10.64 -11.47
CA ARG A 320 17.77 10.95 -10.61
C ARG A 320 17.64 12.45 -10.32
N GLU A 321 18.75 13.18 -10.17
CA GLU A 321 18.76 14.63 -10.03
C GLU A 321 18.43 15.36 -11.35
N GLU A 322 18.96 14.91 -12.51
CA GLU A 322 18.62 15.45 -13.83
C GLU A 322 17.17 15.19 -14.23
N ILE A 323 16.62 14.02 -13.90
CA ILE A 323 15.20 13.68 -14.06
C ILE A 323 14.31 14.63 -13.22
N ASN A 324 14.82 15.10 -12.07
CA ASN A 324 14.16 16.09 -11.23
C ASN A 324 14.33 17.54 -11.72
N PHE A 325 15.32 17.84 -12.58
CA PHE A 325 15.67 19.23 -12.96
C PHE A 325 15.53 19.62 -14.44
N ALA A 326 15.65 18.72 -15.43
CA ALA A 326 15.91 19.15 -16.81
C ALA A 326 14.71 19.11 -17.80
N ILE A 327 14.70 20.14 -18.65
CA ILE A 327 13.94 20.32 -19.90
C ILE A 327 14.71 19.58 -21.04
N PRO A 328 14.08 19.17 -22.17
CA PRO A 328 14.37 17.96 -22.96
C PRO A 328 15.77 17.68 -23.57
N GLN A 329 16.83 18.45 -23.33
CA GLN A 329 18.08 18.32 -24.10
C GLN A 329 19.14 17.35 -23.53
N ALA A 330 18.89 16.66 -22.42
CA ALA A 330 19.90 15.78 -21.79
C ALA A 330 19.72 14.27 -22.08
N LEU A 331 18.68 13.85 -22.80
CA LEU A 331 18.30 12.44 -22.95
C LEU A 331 19.25 11.58 -23.81
N ASP A 332 20.11 12.19 -24.65
CA ASP A 332 20.97 11.42 -25.56
C ASP A 332 22.13 10.68 -24.88
N ASN A 333 22.50 11.07 -23.65
CA ASN A 333 23.67 10.48 -22.97
C ASN A 333 23.35 9.24 -22.10
N CYS A 334 22.07 8.93 -21.82
CA CYS A 334 21.70 7.81 -20.94
C CYS A 334 21.61 6.44 -21.63
N SER A 335 21.62 6.38 -22.96
CA SER A 335 21.30 5.14 -23.72
C SER A 335 22.45 4.13 -23.86
N ALA A 336 23.67 4.46 -23.40
CA ALA A 336 24.84 3.62 -23.60
C ALA A 336 25.16 2.64 -22.45
N ALA A 337 24.57 2.81 -21.26
CA ALA A 337 24.87 1.96 -20.10
C ALA A 337 23.65 1.11 -19.72
N THR A 338 23.83 -0.22 -19.70
CA THR A 338 22.91 -1.27 -19.21
C THR A 338 21.85 -1.81 -20.18
N LYS A 339 22.30 -2.47 -21.26
CA LYS A 339 21.55 -3.59 -21.85
C LYS A 339 21.78 -4.86 -21.01
N THR A 340 20.87 -5.19 -20.10
CA THR A 340 20.58 -6.59 -19.72
C THR A 340 19.12 -6.70 -19.31
N LYS A 341 18.42 -7.66 -19.90
CA LYS A 341 16.98 -7.91 -19.78
C LYS A 341 16.61 -8.35 -18.36
N SER A 342 15.68 -7.63 -17.73
CA SER A 342 14.78 -8.17 -16.73
C SER A 342 13.36 -7.63 -16.98
N SER A 343 12.38 -8.40 -16.53
CA SER A 343 10.98 -8.46 -16.94
C SER A 343 10.13 -7.20 -16.73
N GLY A 344 9.36 -6.85 -17.76
CA GLY A 344 7.89 -6.71 -17.66
C GLY A 344 7.25 -5.43 -17.12
N TYR A 345 7.97 -4.47 -16.55
CA TYR A 345 7.41 -3.16 -16.17
C TYR A 345 8.01 -2.06 -17.03
N ARG A 346 7.17 -1.33 -17.78
CA ARG A 346 7.59 -0.16 -18.56
C ARG A 346 7.92 0.98 -17.58
N ARG A 347 9.18 1.40 -17.55
CA ARG A 347 9.67 2.61 -16.86
C ARG A 347 8.91 3.81 -17.43
N VAL A 348 8.14 4.51 -16.60
CA VAL A 348 7.53 5.81 -16.92
C VAL A 348 8.56 6.87 -16.57
N GLU A 349 8.99 7.68 -17.53
CA GLU A 349 9.96 8.76 -17.33
C GLU A 349 9.27 9.91 -16.56
N TYR A 350 9.92 10.47 -15.53
CA TYR A 350 9.33 11.53 -14.67
C TYR A 350 8.99 12.83 -15.44
N SER A 351 9.61 13.03 -16.60
CA SER A 351 9.28 14.12 -17.52
C SER A 351 7.89 13.98 -18.15
N GLU A 352 7.36 12.75 -18.20
CA GLU A 352 5.97 12.42 -18.53
C GLU A 352 5.02 12.65 -17.32
N LEU A 353 5.45 13.25 -16.21
CA LEU A 353 4.62 13.41 -15.00
C LEU A 353 4.53 14.85 -14.48
N ARG A 354 4.99 15.87 -15.22
CA ARG A 354 4.89 17.29 -14.79
C ARG A 354 3.45 17.82 -14.79
N GLY A 355 2.64 17.40 -13.83
CA GLY A 355 1.57 18.23 -13.26
C GLY A 355 2.17 19.02 -12.09
N GLU A 356 2.22 20.34 -12.19
CA GLU A 356 2.66 21.21 -11.09
C GLU A 356 1.85 20.91 -9.81
N SER A 357 2.58 20.68 -8.73
CA SER A 357 2.05 20.56 -7.37
C SER A 357 1.47 21.90 -6.90
N TYR A 358 0.18 22.15 -7.13
CA TYR A 358 -0.50 23.28 -6.52
C TYR A 358 -1.11 22.85 -5.18
N TRP A 359 -0.36 23.01 -4.10
CA TRP A 359 -0.99 23.30 -2.81
C TRP A 359 -1.47 24.75 -2.86
N PRO A 360 -2.69 25.09 -2.40
CA PRO A 360 -3.13 26.47 -2.42
C PRO A 360 -2.11 27.35 -1.67
N PRO A 361 -1.70 28.49 -2.25
CA PRO A 361 -0.78 29.40 -1.58
C PRO A 361 -1.40 29.83 -0.26
N ASN A 362 -0.58 29.83 0.80
CA ASN A 362 -0.91 30.28 2.14
C ASN A 362 -1.96 31.41 2.16
N GLY A 363 -3.17 31.10 2.62
CA GLY A 363 -4.24 32.10 2.71
C GLY A 363 -5.58 31.48 3.11
N SER A 364 -5.88 31.55 4.41
CA SER A 364 -7.20 31.43 5.07
C SER A 364 -8.10 30.21 4.85
N ASP A 365 -7.91 29.36 3.85
CA ASP A 365 -8.83 28.26 3.60
C ASP A 365 -8.20 26.90 3.93
N LYS A 366 -8.29 26.56 5.22
CA LYS A 366 -7.81 25.29 5.76
C LYS A 366 -8.83 24.16 5.60
N THR A 367 -9.91 24.37 4.85
CA THR A 367 -10.97 23.37 4.64
C THR A 367 -10.69 22.53 3.39
N CYS A 368 -10.46 21.24 3.61
CA CYS A 368 -10.18 20.30 2.55
C CYS A 368 -11.51 19.79 1.95
N ASN A 369 -12.15 20.60 1.09
CA ASN A 369 -13.37 20.21 0.37
C ASN A 369 -13.01 19.70 -1.04
N PRO A 370 -13.21 18.42 -1.37
CA PRO A 370 -12.72 17.86 -2.63
C PRO A 370 -13.68 18.08 -3.80
N GLU A 371 -14.98 18.30 -3.56
CA GLU A 371 -15.85 18.88 -4.58
C GLU A 371 -15.32 20.24 -4.98
N ARG A 372 -14.82 21.03 -4.03
CA ARG A 372 -14.16 22.30 -4.31
C ARG A 372 -12.84 22.08 -5.05
N THR A 373 -11.95 21.18 -4.64
CA THR A 373 -10.69 20.90 -5.37
C THR A 373 -10.94 20.39 -6.81
N LEU A 374 -11.88 19.47 -6.98
CA LEU A 374 -12.34 19.02 -8.29
C LEU A 374 -12.97 20.17 -9.08
N ASN A 375 -13.87 20.96 -8.52
CA ASN A 375 -14.52 22.08 -9.22
C ASN A 375 -13.59 23.28 -9.46
N THR A 376 -12.54 23.46 -8.66
CA THR A 376 -11.61 24.61 -8.71
C THR A 376 -10.39 24.33 -9.60
N PHE A 377 -9.86 23.10 -9.59
CA PHE A 377 -8.64 22.78 -10.33
C PHE A 377 -8.87 21.70 -11.39
N GLY A 378 -9.45 20.56 -11.01
CA GLY A 378 -9.46 19.40 -11.90
C GLY A 378 -10.47 19.46 -13.03
N ARG A 379 -11.70 19.85 -12.73
CA ARG A 379 -12.82 19.99 -13.67
C ARG A 379 -12.59 21.14 -14.66
N PRO A 380 -12.13 22.35 -14.27
CA PRO A 380 -11.90 23.43 -15.23
C PRO A 380 -10.79 23.10 -16.25
N GLU A 381 -9.69 22.51 -15.82
CA GLU A 381 -8.61 22.12 -16.74
C GLU A 381 -9.00 20.93 -17.62
N ALA A 382 -9.62 19.90 -17.04
CA ALA A 382 -10.15 18.78 -17.80
C ALA A 382 -11.21 19.22 -18.83
N GLN A 383 -12.07 20.17 -18.44
CA GLN A 383 -13.07 20.77 -19.33
C GLN A 383 -12.38 21.52 -20.47
N LYS A 384 -11.45 22.43 -20.15
CA LYS A 384 -10.72 23.21 -21.15
C LYS A 384 -10.06 22.31 -22.19
N ILE A 385 -9.43 21.23 -21.76
CA ILE A 385 -8.76 20.27 -22.63
C ILE A 385 -9.76 19.46 -23.43
N ALA A 386 -10.77 18.88 -22.78
CA ALA A 386 -11.79 18.05 -23.44
C ALA A 386 -12.79 18.84 -24.30
N THR A 387 -12.77 20.18 -24.27
CA THR A 387 -13.55 21.05 -25.18
C THR A 387 -12.70 21.66 -26.30
N ALA A 388 -11.39 21.40 -26.33
CA ALA A 388 -10.53 21.86 -27.41
C ALA A 388 -10.85 21.09 -28.71
N PRO A 389 -10.74 21.72 -29.89
CA PRO A 389 -10.99 21.06 -31.17
C PRO A 389 -10.15 19.80 -31.41
N GLU A 390 -8.94 19.77 -30.85
CA GLU A 390 -7.96 18.68 -30.95
C GLU A 390 -8.08 17.62 -29.84
N ALA A 391 -9.13 17.65 -29.01
CA ALA A 391 -9.27 16.73 -27.89
C ALA A 391 -9.30 15.26 -28.34
N THR A 392 -8.44 14.46 -27.71
CA THR A 392 -8.28 13.03 -27.98
C THR A 392 -9.36 12.19 -27.30
N ALA A 393 -9.49 10.93 -27.74
CA ALA A 393 -10.36 9.96 -27.09
C ALA A 393 -10.02 9.77 -25.60
N GLN A 394 -8.72 9.77 -25.26
CA GLN A 394 -8.24 9.63 -23.89
C GLN A 394 -8.59 10.84 -23.01
N GLU A 395 -8.50 12.06 -23.54
CA GLU A 395 -8.87 13.27 -22.79
C GLU A 395 -10.38 13.35 -22.53
N HIS A 396 -11.19 12.97 -23.53
CA HIS A 396 -12.62 12.80 -23.35
C HIS A 396 -12.97 11.72 -22.32
N LEU A 397 -12.25 10.58 -22.32
CA LEU A 397 -12.41 9.53 -21.30
C LEU A 397 -12.10 10.06 -19.90
N ILE A 398 -10.97 10.77 -19.71
CA ILE A 398 -10.58 11.31 -18.41
C ILE A 398 -11.63 12.31 -17.90
N TYR A 399 -12.09 13.24 -18.74
CA TYR A 399 -13.08 14.21 -18.32
C TYR A 399 -14.44 13.56 -18.04
N GLY A 400 -14.86 12.61 -18.87
CA GLY A 400 -16.06 11.81 -18.65
C GLY A 400 -16.03 11.06 -17.32
N ARG A 401 -14.88 10.45 -16.98
CA ARG A 401 -14.66 9.78 -15.70
C ARG A 401 -14.74 10.73 -14.51
N ILE A 402 -14.16 11.92 -14.61
CA ILE A 402 -14.23 12.96 -13.56
C ILE A 402 -15.69 13.37 -13.33
N LEU A 403 -16.43 13.66 -14.40
CA LEU A 403 -17.84 14.05 -14.32
C LEU A 403 -18.72 12.93 -13.74
N TYR A 404 -18.47 11.69 -14.14
CA TYR A 404 -19.15 10.54 -13.57
C TYR A 404 -18.89 10.42 -12.05
N ARG A 405 -17.63 10.60 -11.61
CA ARG A 405 -17.28 10.62 -10.18
C ARG A 405 -17.97 11.76 -9.42
N LEU A 406 -18.05 12.94 -10.03
CA LEU A 406 -18.75 14.09 -9.45
C LEU A 406 -20.25 13.83 -9.24
N GLY A 407 -20.83 12.89 -9.99
CA GLY A 407 -22.20 12.45 -9.80
C GLY A 407 -23.26 13.52 -10.12
N GLY A 408 -24.53 13.15 -10.03
CA GLY A 408 -25.66 14.03 -10.30
C GLY A 408 -26.02 14.13 -11.79
N LEU A 409 -27.31 14.35 -12.06
CA LEU A 409 -27.89 14.26 -13.40
C LEU A 409 -27.22 15.18 -14.44
N SER A 410 -26.82 16.38 -14.04
CA SER A 410 -26.13 17.34 -14.93
C SER A 410 -24.73 16.84 -15.34
N ASN A 411 -23.98 16.31 -14.38
CA ASN A 411 -22.66 15.77 -14.66
C ASN A 411 -22.77 14.46 -15.44
N PHE A 412 -23.77 13.61 -15.21
CA PHE A 412 -24.02 12.41 -16.02
C PHE A 412 -24.30 12.72 -17.47
N LYS A 413 -25.15 13.71 -17.74
CA LYS A 413 -25.43 14.15 -19.11
C LYS A 413 -24.15 14.59 -19.82
N THR A 414 -23.30 15.32 -19.10
CA THR A 414 -22.02 15.81 -19.64
C THR A 414 -21.00 14.67 -19.78
N ALA A 415 -20.92 13.76 -18.81
CA ALA A 415 -20.07 12.58 -18.83
C ALA A 415 -20.44 11.66 -20.01
N ARG A 416 -21.73 11.39 -20.21
CA ARG A 416 -22.25 10.65 -21.37
C ARG A 416 -21.77 11.26 -22.68
N LYS A 417 -21.86 12.59 -22.83
CA LYS A 417 -21.40 13.29 -24.05
C LYS A 417 -19.92 13.01 -24.32
N HIS A 418 -19.06 13.17 -23.30
CA HIS A 418 -17.62 12.99 -23.47
C HIS A 418 -17.23 11.52 -23.64
N LEU A 419 -17.84 10.59 -22.90
CA LEU A 419 -17.59 9.16 -23.08
C LEU A 419 -18.07 8.68 -24.46
N THR A 420 -19.19 9.20 -24.97
CA THR A 420 -19.63 8.93 -26.35
C THR A 420 -18.59 9.43 -27.35
N ALA A 421 -18.07 10.65 -27.18
CA ALA A 421 -16.99 11.17 -28.03
C ALA A 421 -15.73 10.30 -27.96
N ALA A 422 -15.33 9.85 -26.77
CA ALA A 422 -14.20 8.93 -26.59
C ALA A 422 -14.41 7.61 -27.34
N THR A 423 -15.57 6.98 -27.16
CA THR A 423 -15.90 5.71 -27.85
C THR A 423 -16.09 5.84 -29.35
N THR A 424 -16.41 7.05 -29.85
CA THR A 424 -16.52 7.34 -31.29
C THR A 424 -15.14 7.54 -31.91
N ALA A 425 -14.25 8.28 -31.22
CA ALA A 425 -12.90 8.56 -31.69
C ALA A 425 -11.98 7.34 -31.59
N GLU A 426 -12.08 6.54 -30.52
CA GLU A 426 -11.33 5.29 -30.35
C GLU A 426 -12.26 4.18 -29.83
N PRO A 427 -12.94 3.44 -30.72
CA PRO A 427 -13.82 2.33 -30.34
C PRO A 427 -13.12 1.21 -29.56
N SER A 428 -11.79 1.11 -29.65
CA SER A 428 -10.97 0.15 -28.91
C SER A 428 -10.80 0.46 -27.43
N LEU A 429 -11.25 1.61 -26.91
CA LEU A 429 -11.17 1.95 -25.49
C LEU A 429 -12.30 1.29 -24.69
N GLY A 430 -12.06 0.07 -24.19
CA GLY A 430 -13.02 -0.66 -23.35
C GLY A 430 -13.46 0.11 -22.11
N GLU A 431 -12.56 0.86 -21.44
CA GLU A 431 -12.90 1.65 -20.24
C GLU A 431 -13.96 2.73 -20.54
N ALA A 432 -13.92 3.35 -21.71
CA ALA A 432 -14.91 4.35 -22.10
C ALA A 432 -16.30 3.73 -22.29
N TRP A 433 -16.37 2.56 -22.93
CA TRP A 433 -17.60 1.78 -23.06
C TRP A 433 -18.12 1.27 -21.71
N LEU A 434 -17.23 0.86 -20.81
CA LEU A 434 -17.56 0.44 -19.45
C LEU A 434 -18.27 1.56 -18.69
N LEU A 435 -17.64 2.73 -18.60
CA LEU A 435 -18.18 3.89 -17.89
C LEU A 435 -19.48 4.40 -18.52
N LEU A 436 -19.58 4.38 -19.86
CA LEU A 436 -20.81 4.72 -20.56
C LEU A 436 -21.94 3.78 -20.12
N GLY A 437 -21.69 2.47 -20.09
CA GLY A 437 -22.70 1.50 -19.66
C GLY A 437 -23.17 1.71 -18.22
N ILE A 438 -22.26 2.05 -17.30
CA ILE A 438 -22.62 2.37 -15.91
C ILE A 438 -23.53 3.60 -15.86
N ILE A 439 -23.21 4.67 -16.59
CA ILE A 439 -24.06 5.87 -16.65
C ILE A 439 -25.43 5.54 -17.23
N GLU A 440 -25.49 4.77 -18.32
CA GLU A 440 -26.78 4.38 -18.90
C GLU A 440 -27.64 3.63 -17.89
N MET A 441 -27.06 2.68 -17.14
CA MET A 441 -27.75 1.94 -16.08
C MET A 441 -28.25 2.89 -14.97
N GLU A 442 -27.40 3.78 -14.46
CA GLU A 442 -27.78 4.75 -13.42
C GLU A 442 -28.88 5.73 -13.86
N THR A 443 -29.00 5.97 -15.17
CA THR A 443 -30.07 6.82 -15.72
C THR A 443 -31.32 6.05 -16.17
N GLY A 444 -31.40 4.74 -15.89
CA GLY A 444 -32.56 3.89 -16.18
C GLY A 444 -32.58 3.29 -17.59
N GLU A 445 -31.47 3.36 -18.33
CA GLU A 445 -31.34 2.94 -19.73
C GLU A 445 -30.66 1.55 -19.83
N ALA A 446 -31.21 0.54 -19.16
CA ALA A 446 -30.59 -0.79 -19.00
C ALA A 446 -30.18 -1.45 -20.33
N ALA A 447 -31.01 -1.36 -21.38
CA ALA A 447 -30.68 -1.92 -22.69
C ALA A 447 -29.43 -1.28 -23.34
N LYS A 448 -29.27 0.04 -23.17
CA LYS A 448 -28.07 0.76 -23.64
C LYS A 448 -26.85 0.37 -22.80
N ALA A 449 -27.05 0.18 -21.49
CA ALA A 449 -26.00 -0.27 -20.58
C ALA A 449 -25.42 -1.63 -20.99
N VAL A 450 -26.27 -2.63 -21.19
CA VAL A 450 -25.87 -3.97 -21.65
C VAL A 450 -25.14 -3.91 -22.99
N THR A 451 -25.63 -3.08 -23.93
CA THR A 451 -24.98 -2.89 -25.22
C THR A 451 -23.57 -2.31 -25.07
N ALA A 452 -23.41 -1.28 -24.22
CA ALA A 452 -22.12 -0.66 -23.97
C ALA A 452 -21.14 -1.63 -23.28
N TRP A 453 -21.58 -2.41 -22.28
CA TRP A 453 -20.73 -3.41 -21.64
C TRP A 453 -20.29 -4.53 -22.58
N LYS A 454 -21.17 -5.01 -23.48
CA LYS A 454 -20.78 -5.97 -24.52
C LYS A 454 -19.71 -5.40 -25.46
N LYS A 455 -19.83 -4.11 -25.83
CA LYS A 455 -18.78 -3.41 -26.59
C LYS A 455 -17.47 -3.26 -25.80
N ALA A 456 -17.56 -3.01 -24.49
CA ALA A 456 -16.40 -2.92 -23.62
C ALA A 456 -15.60 -4.24 -23.57
N LEU A 457 -16.28 -5.39 -23.62
CA LEU A 457 -15.66 -6.71 -23.68
C LEU A 457 -15.08 -7.04 -25.07
N GLY A 458 -15.72 -6.56 -26.15
CA GLY A 458 -15.27 -6.80 -27.53
C GLY A 458 -14.21 -5.82 -28.04
N ALA A 459 -13.82 -4.82 -27.25
CA ALA A 459 -12.84 -3.81 -27.63
C ALA A 459 -11.42 -4.39 -27.68
N ALA A 460 -10.54 -3.85 -28.54
CA ALA A 460 -9.15 -4.31 -28.63
C ALA A 460 -8.36 -4.12 -27.33
N LYS A 461 -8.68 -3.07 -26.54
CA LYS A 461 -8.29 -2.94 -25.14
C LYS A 461 -9.55 -3.20 -24.29
N PRO A 462 -9.89 -4.47 -24.02
CA PRO A 462 -11.15 -4.81 -23.37
C PRO A 462 -11.18 -4.28 -21.93
N ALA A 463 -12.39 -4.09 -21.40
CA ALA A 463 -12.61 -3.86 -19.98
C ALA A 463 -13.35 -5.06 -19.38
N PRO A 464 -12.63 -6.10 -18.92
CA PRO A 464 -13.21 -7.34 -18.39
C PRO A 464 -14.23 -7.14 -17.29
N LEU A 465 -14.08 -6.04 -16.53
CA LEU A 465 -15.00 -5.66 -15.48
C LEU A 465 -16.45 -5.47 -15.95
N ALA A 466 -16.68 -5.23 -17.25
CA ALA A 466 -18.02 -5.23 -17.83
C ALA A 466 -18.80 -6.52 -17.54
N ASN A 467 -18.12 -7.65 -17.36
CA ASN A 467 -18.75 -8.91 -16.95
C ASN A 467 -19.38 -8.84 -15.55
N TYR A 468 -18.78 -8.15 -14.59
CA TYR A 468 -19.36 -7.98 -13.24
C TYR A 468 -20.74 -7.30 -13.34
N PHE A 469 -20.81 -6.29 -14.19
CA PHE A 469 -22.00 -5.49 -14.42
C PHE A 469 -23.08 -6.21 -15.22
N LEU A 470 -22.68 -6.99 -16.22
CA LEU A 470 -23.59 -7.89 -16.91
C LEU A 470 -24.14 -8.95 -15.95
N ALA A 471 -23.34 -9.45 -15.01
CA ALA A 471 -23.81 -10.37 -13.97
C ALA A 471 -24.86 -9.73 -13.06
N LEU A 472 -24.64 -8.50 -12.58
CA LEU A 472 -25.63 -7.77 -11.78
C LEU A 472 -26.94 -7.54 -12.53
N ASN A 473 -26.87 -7.18 -13.82
CA ASN A 473 -28.06 -7.06 -14.67
C ASN A 473 -28.78 -8.40 -14.86
N ALA A 474 -28.04 -9.49 -15.07
CA ALA A 474 -28.65 -10.82 -15.18
C ALA A 474 -29.34 -11.24 -13.87
N ILE A 475 -28.79 -10.88 -12.70
CA ILE A 475 -29.44 -11.08 -11.40
C ILE A 475 -30.76 -10.30 -11.30
N SER A 476 -30.80 -9.03 -11.74
CA SER A 476 -32.04 -8.24 -11.70
C SER A 476 -33.12 -8.78 -12.65
N GLU A 477 -32.71 -9.41 -13.75
CA GLU A 477 -33.60 -10.12 -14.67
C GLU A 477 -33.99 -11.52 -14.17
N GLY A 478 -33.42 -11.99 -13.05
CA GLY A 478 -33.65 -13.33 -12.50
C GLY A 478 -32.92 -14.46 -13.24
N ASN A 479 -32.03 -14.14 -14.18
CA ASN A 479 -31.24 -15.10 -14.94
C ASN A 479 -29.92 -15.42 -14.23
N LEU A 480 -29.98 -16.29 -13.23
CA LEU A 480 -28.83 -16.64 -12.39
C LEU A 480 -27.76 -17.45 -13.15
N ASP A 481 -28.14 -18.24 -14.16
CA ASP A 481 -27.19 -18.99 -14.98
C ASP A 481 -26.31 -18.04 -15.81
N ALA A 482 -26.92 -17.06 -16.49
CA ALA A 482 -26.17 -16.04 -17.21
C ALA A 482 -25.31 -15.19 -16.26
N ALA A 483 -25.82 -14.87 -15.07
CA ALA A 483 -25.03 -14.15 -14.06
C ALA A 483 -23.76 -14.93 -13.67
N GLN A 484 -23.90 -16.26 -13.51
CA GLN A 484 -22.77 -17.13 -13.23
C GLN A 484 -21.76 -17.16 -14.39
N GLU A 485 -22.21 -17.28 -15.64
CA GLU A 485 -21.32 -17.28 -16.81
C GLU A 485 -20.49 -16.00 -16.89
N PHE A 486 -21.13 -14.83 -16.69
CA PHE A 486 -20.41 -13.56 -16.70
C PHE A 486 -19.38 -13.47 -15.57
N ILE A 487 -19.75 -13.85 -14.34
CA ILE A 487 -18.80 -13.74 -13.22
C ILE A 487 -17.63 -14.73 -13.35
N ASP A 488 -17.89 -15.92 -13.90
CA ASP A 488 -16.86 -16.91 -14.21
C ASP A 488 -15.89 -16.40 -15.29
N ALA A 489 -16.40 -15.73 -16.32
CA ALA A 489 -15.57 -15.10 -17.34
C ALA A 489 -14.65 -14.00 -16.77
N LEU A 490 -15.13 -13.20 -15.79
CA LEU A 490 -14.30 -12.20 -15.11
C LEU A 490 -13.17 -12.85 -14.30
N ILE A 491 -13.50 -13.86 -13.50
CA ILE A 491 -12.56 -14.54 -12.60
C ILE A 491 -11.51 -15.31 -13.40
N LEU A 492 -11.90 -16.04 -14.46
CA LEU A 492 -10.97 -16.83 -15.26
C LEU A 492 -10.04 -15.97 -16.13
N GLY A 493 -10.53 -14.84 -16.63
CA GLY A 493 -9.82 -14.07 -17.66
C GLY A 493 -8.84 -13.05 -17.11
N ALA A 494 -9.28 -12.19 -16.18
CA ALA A 494 -8.58 -10.93 -15.92
C ALA A 494 -8.36 -10.58 -14.46
N GLN A 495 -9.22 -11.08 -13.56
CA GLN A 495 -9.13 -10.74 -12.14
C GLN A 495 -9.39 -11.99 -11.28
N PRO A 496 -8.49 -12.99 -11.31
CA PRO A 496 -8.68 -14.24 -10.60
C PRO A 496 -8.84 -14.03 -9.10
N ASP A 497 -8.21 -13.02 -8.51
CA ASP A 497 -8.26 -12.78 -7.05
C ASP A 497 -9.24 -11.66 -6.65
N ASN A 498 -10.14 -11.24 -7.56
CA ASN A 498 -11.14 -10.23 -7.24
C ASN A 498 -12.12 -10.75 -6.17
N TYR A 499 -12.00 -10.16 -4.97
CA TYR A 499 -12.80 -10.49 -3.80
C TYR A 499 -14.31 -10.34 -4.06
N PHE A 500 -14.73 -9.19 -4.61
CA PHE A 500 -16.14 -8.89 -4.85
C PHE A 500 -16.75 -9.79 -5.91
N ALA A 501 -16.00 -10.12 -6.97
CA ALA A 501 -16.45 -11.04 -8.00
C ALA A 501 -16.65 -12.46 -7.44
N ARG A 502 -15.72 -12.94 -6.61
CA ARG A 502 -15.84 -14.23 -5.93
C ARG A 502 -16.97 -14.25 -4.90
N LEU A 503 -17.13 -13.18 -4.14
CA LEU A 503 -18.23 -13.05 -3.18
C LEU A 503 -19.60 -13.02 -3.90
N LEU A 504 -19.69 -12.29 -5.02
CA LEU A 504 -20.88 -12.30 -5.89
C LEU A 504 -21.14 -13.70 -6.46
N LYS A 505 -20.11 -14.40 -6.94
CA LYS A 505 -20.22 -15.79 -7.40
C LYS A 505 -20.76 -16.72 -6.31
N ALA A 506 -20.24 -16.62 -5.08
CA ALA A 506 -20.75 -17.39 -3.95
C ALA A 506 -22.23 -17.08 -3.66
N GLY A 507 -22.64 -15.82 -3.76
CA GLY A 507 -24.05 -15.43 -3.65
C GLY A 507 -24.94 -15.96 -4.78
N ILE A 508 -24.45 -15.98 -6.02
CA ILE A 508 -25.16 -16.60 -7.15
C ILE A 508 -25.33 -18.10 -6.92
N LEU A 509 -24.27 -18.81 -6.51
CA LEU A 509 -24.32 -20.24 -6.20
C LEU A 509 -25.26 -20.56 -5.04
N GLU A 510 -25.29 -19.72 -4.00
CA GLU A 510 -26.24 -19.84 -2.89
C GLU A 510 -27.68 -19.76 -3.41
N ARG A 511 -28.02 -18.78 -4.26
CA ARG A 511 -29.35 -18.67 -4.86
C ARG A 511 -29.70 -19.81 -5.82
N LEU A 512 -28.70 -20.42 -6.46
CA LEU A 512 -28.83 -21.63 -7.25
C LEU A 512 -28.90 -22.91 -6.38
N GLN A 513 -28.91 -22.79 -5.05
CA GLN A 513 -28.90 -23.89 -4.08
C GLN A 513 -27.66 -24.80 -4.16
N ARG A 514 -26.59 -24.30 -4.78
CA ARG A 514 -25.28 -24.98 -4.88
C ARG A 514 -24.43 -24.64 -3.67
N TYR A 515 -24.96 -24.94 -2.48
CA TYR A 515 -24.42 -24.47 -1.20
C TYR A 515 -22.99 -24.95 -0.91
N GLN A 516 -22.65 -26.19 -1.29
CA GLN A 516 -21.31 -26.74 -1.06
C GLN A 516 -20.25 -25.99 -1.87
N GLU A 517 -20.54 -25.67 -3.14
CA GLU A 517 -19.64 -24.90 -4.00
C GLU A 517 -19.52 -23.45 -3.53
N ALA A 518 -20.61 -22.85 -3.04
CA ALA A 518 -20.56 -21.54 -2.41
C ALA A 518 -19.59 -21.53 -1.21
N LEU A 519 -19.67 -22.54 -0.32
CA LEU A 519 -18.78 -22.66 0.83
C LEU A 519 -17.31 -22.85 0.45
N GLU A 520 -17.01 -23.59 -0.62
CA GLU A 520 -15.62 -23.74 -1.10
C GLU A 520 -15.00 -22.40 -1.51
N ILE A 521 -15.79 -21.52 -2.13
CA ILE A 521 -15.35 -20.17 -2.48
C ILE A 521 -15.21 -19.33 -1.20
N LEU A 522 -16.22 -19.33 -0.33
CA LEU A 522 -16.25 -18.50 0.88
C LEU A 522 -15.11 -18.85 1.85
N ASN A 523 -14.78 -20.13 2.00
CA ASN A 523 -13.68 -20.56 2.86
C ASN A 523 -12.31 -20.08 2.33
N LYS A 524 -12.12 -20.01 1.00
CA LYS A 524 -10.90 -19.43 0.41
C LYS A 524 -10.85 -17.90 0.56
N LEU A 525 -12.00 -17.24 0.64
CA LEU A 525 -12.08 -15.79 0.87
C LEU A 525 -11.83 -15.42 2.33
N GLU A 526 -12.18 -16.30 3.27
CA GLU A 526 -12.00 -16.11 4.71
C GLU A 526 -10.53 -15.89 5.10
N ASP A 527 -9.58 -16.49 4.37
CA ASP A 527 -8.13 -16.31 4.54
C ASP A 527 -7.67 -14.83 4.38
N PHE A 528 -8.51 -14.01 3.76
CA PHE A 528 -8.25 -12.60 3.46
C PHE A 528 -9.26 -11.65 4.13
N HIS A 529 -10.48 -12.09 4.41
CA HIS A 529 -11.57 -11.26 4.97
C HIS A 529 -12.53 -12.02 5.88
N ALA A 530 -12.03 -12.66 6.93
CA ALA A 530 -12.87 -13.41 7.86
C ALA A 530 -13.97 -12.56 8.55
N SER A 531 -13.80 -11.24 8.60
CA SER A 531 -14.74 -10.29 9.23
C SER A 531 -15.70 -9.60 8.25
N ASP A 532 -15.72 -9.94 6.96
CA ASP A 532 -16.68 -9.34 6.05
C ASP A 532 -18.11 -9.85 6.32
N PRO A 533 -19.07 -8.96 6.62
CA PRO A 533 -20.41 -9.38 7.02
C PRO A 533 -21.22 -9.98 5.87
N GLY A 534 -20.90 -9.67 4.61
CA GLY A 534 -21.50 -10.32 3.43
C GLY A 534 -21.03 -11.77 3.29
N LEU A 535 -19.73 -12.01 3.48
CA LEU A 535 -19.15 -13.36 3.51
C LEU A 535 -19.74 -14.21 4.63
N VAL A 536 -19.77 -13.68 5.86
CA VAL A 536 -20.32 -14.40 7.03
C VAL A 536 -21.81 -14.71 6.82
N TYR A 537 -22.56 -13.74 6.29
CA TYR A 537 -23.96 -13.94 5.94
C TYR A 537 -24.17 -15.04 4.90
N LEU A 538 -23.37 -15.08 3.83
CA LEU A 538 -23.46 -16.17 2.84
C LEU A 538 -23.08 -17.54 3.42
N LYS A 539 -22.06 -17.62 4.30
CA LYS A 539 -21.75 -18.87 4.99
C LYS A 539 -22.92 -19.33 5.85
N GLN A 540 -23.57 -18.40 6.57
CA GLN A 540 -24.76 -18.70 7.35
C GLN A 540 -25.90 -19.24 6.48
N LEU A 541 -26.18 -18.62 5.32
CA LEU A 541 -27.19 -19.10 4.37
C LEU A 541 -26.84 -20.48 3.79
N ALA A 542 -25.60 -20.67 3.36
CA ALA A 542 -25.16 -21.94 2.78
C ALA A 542 -25.20 -23.10 3.79
N TYR A 543 -24.78 -22.88 5.04
CA TYR A 543 -24.92 -23.89 6.09
C TYR A 543 -26.38 -24.20 6.41
N THR A 544 -27.26 -23.18 6.38
CA THR A 544 -28.71 -23.37 6.55
C THR A 544 -29.28 -24.23 5.42
N GLY A 545 -28.92 -23.96 4.17
CA GLY A 545 -29.34 -24.73 3.00
C GLY A 545 -28.86 -26.18 3.00
N LEU A 546 -27.69 -26.46 3.61
CA LEU A 546 -27.16 -27.81 3.81
C LEU A 546 -27.75 -28.54 5.02
N GLY A 547 -28.55 -27.86 5.86
CA GLY A 547 -29.07 -28.41 7.11
C GLY A 547 -28.04 -28.51 8.24
N ASP A 548 -26.86 -27.90 8.12
CA ASP A 548 -25.85 -27.82 9.18
C ASP A 548 -26.21 -26.69 10.17
N THR A 549 -27.22 -26.96 11.00
CA THR A 549 -27.79 -25.97 11.93
C THR A 549 -26.77 -25.46 12.94
N SER A 550 -25.80 -26.30 13.34
CA SER A 550 -24.75 -25.93 14.29
C SER A 550 -23.80 -24.88 13.70
N LYS A 551 -23.32 -25.08 12.47
CA LYS A 551 -22.44 -24.08 11.82
C LYS A 551 -23.21 -22.83 11.38
N ALA A 552 -24.47 -22.98 10.96
CA ALA A 552 -25.33 -21.83 10.65
C ALA A 552 -25.50 -20.92 11.88
N GLU A 553 -25.79 -21.48 13.05
CA GLU A 553 -25.91 -20.73 14.29
C GLU A 553 -24.58 -20.11 14.72
N ALA A 554 -23.45 -20.81 14.53
CA ALA A 554 -22.13 -20.24 14.79
C ALA A 554 -21.86 -18.99 13.92
N MET A 555 -22.19 -19.03 12.62
CA MET A 555 -22.03 -17.88 11.73
C MET A 555 -22.97 -16.73 12.10
N LYS A 556 -24.20 -17.04 12.52
CA LYS A 556 -25.13 -16.03 13.03
C LYS A 556 -24.58 -15.31 14.27
N GLN A 557 -23.94 -16.03 15.19
CA GLN A 557 -23.27 -15.43 16.34
C GLN A 557 -22.06 -14.57 15.93
N VAL A 558 -21.28 -15.00 14.93
CA VAL A 558 -20.19 -14.19 14.37
C VAL A 558 -20.75 -12.90 13.80
N LEU A 559 -21.80 -12.97 12.97
CA LEU A 559 -22.43 -11.80 12.37
C LEU A 559 -23.00 -10.85 13.43
N SER A 560 -23.66 -11.38 14.46
CA SER A 560 -24.16 -10.57 15.58
C SER A 560 -23.04 -9.84 16.34
N ARG A 561 -21.86 -10.44 16.47
CA ARG A 561 -20.70 -9.78 17.09
C ARG A 561 -20.10 -8.72 16.17
N LEU A 562 -20.03 -8.98 14.86
CA LEU A 562 -19.56 -8.01 13.87
C LEU A 562 -20.47 -6.78 13.79
N GLU A 563 -21.78 -6.98 13.95
CA GLU A 563 -22.79 -5.91 13.87
C GLU A 563 -23.13 -5.27 15.21
N ASP A 564 -22.46 -5.67 16.29
CA ASP A 564 -22.67 -5.09 17.62
C ASP A 564 -22.30 -3.58 17.60
N PRO A 565 -23.23 -2.65 17.89
CA PRO A 565 -22.94 -1.22 17.80
C PRO A 565 -21.87 -0.70 18.77
N LEU A 566 -21.57 -1.44 19.83
CA LEU A 566 -20.62 -1.07 20.88
C LEU A 566 -19.28 -1.79 20.75
N ARG A 567 -19.26 -3.00 20.18
CA ARG A 567 -18.09 -3.89 20.16
C ARG A 567 -17.69 -4.36 18.76
N GLY A 568 -18.58 -4.23 17.78
CA GLY A 568 -18.39 -4.62 16.40
C GLY A 568 -17.99 -3.45 15.50
N GLU A 569 -18.07 -3.67 14.19
CA GLU A 569 -17.81 -2.64 13.18
C GLU A 569 -19.12 -1.84 12.92
N PRO A 570 -19.13 -0.50 13.16
CA PRO A 570 -20.33 0.31 13.02
C PRO A 570 -21.01 0.26 11.63
N SER A 571 -20.25 -0.02 10.57
CA SER A 571 -20.76 -0.14 9.20
C SER A 571 -21.18 -1.55 8.80
N ALA A 572 -20.90 -2.59 9.59
CA ALA A 572 -21.08 -3.98 9.17
C ALA A 572 -22.52 -4.30 8.73
N ALA A 573 -23.52 -3.90 9.52
CA ALA A 573 -24.91 -4.16 9.22
C ALA A 573 -25.37 -3.48 7.91
N LYS A 574 -24.88 -2.25 7.67
CA LYS A 574 -25.16 -1.51 6.44
C LYS A 574 -24.50 -2.18 5.23
N ARG A 575 -23.22 -2.56 5.33
CA ARG A 575 -22.49 -3.26 4.26
C ARG A 575 -23.14 -4.59 3.91
N ARG A 576 -23.57 -5.36 4.92
CA ARG A 576 -24.37 -6.58 4.70
C ARG A 576 -25.65 -6.26 3.94
N GLN A 577 -26.41 -5.26 4.37
CA GLN A 577 -27.68 -4.91 3.73
C GLN A 577 -27.48 -4.48 2.27
N GLU A 578 -26.48 -3.65 1.98
CA GLU A 578 -26.11 -3.26 0.61
C GLU A 578 -25.77 -4.48 -0.24
N PHE A 579 -24.98 -5.41 0.31
CA PHE A 579 -24.65 -6.67 -0.36
C PHE A 579 -25.89 -7.54 -0.63
N VAL A 580 -26.76 -7.71 0.37
CA VAL A 580 -28.02 -8.46 0.23
C VAL A 580 -28.94 -7.82 -0.80
N ASN A 581 -29.01 -6.49 -0.86
CA ASN A 581 -29.79 -5.78 -1.87
C ASN A 581 -29.26 -6.08 -3.28
N ARG A 582 -27.94 -6.00 -3.50
CA ARG A 582 -27.32 -6.37 -4.79
C ARG A 582 -27.63 -7.79 -5.19
N LEU A 583 -27.51 -8.74 -4.25
CA LEU A 583 -27.79 -10.15 -4.52
C LEU A 583 -29.26 -10.44 -4.81
N SER A 584 -30.19 -9.75 -4.14
CA SER A 584 -31.62 -10.05 -4.24
C SER A 584 -32.29 -9.38 -5.43
N THR A 585 -32.00 -8.11 -5.69
CA THR A 585 -32.68 -7.30 -6.71
C THR A 585 -31.81 -7.00 -7.92
N GLY A 586 -30.52 -7.39 -7.89
CA GLY A 586 -29.54 -6.88 -8.83
C GLY A 586 -29.38 -5.36 -8.72
N ALA A 587 -29.78 -4.76 -7.57
CA ALA A 587 -29.76 -3.33 -7.38
C ALA A 587 -28.37 -2.77 -7.62
N TRP A 588 -28.34 -1.79 -8.51
CA TRP A 588 -27.17 -1.02 -8.83
C TRP A 588 -26.96 0.07 -7.79
N GLU A 589 -26.41 -0.33 -6.65
CA GLU A 589 -25.82 0.61 -5.70
C GLU A 589 -24.30 0.42 -5.74
N LEU A 590 -23.59 1.38 -6.34
CA LEU A 590 -22.14 1.44 -6.17
C LEU A 590 -21.85 1.44 -4.67
N PRO A 591 -20.93 0.60 -4.18
CA PRO A 591 -20.44 0.74 -2.83
C PRO A 591 -19.84 2.14 -2.74
N LEU A 592 -20.53 3.02 -2.01
CA LEU A 592 -20.02 4.34 -1.65
C LEU A 592 -19.61 5.17 -2.89
N ARG A 593 -20.56 5.83 -3.55
CA ARG A 593 -20.27 7.24 -3.84
C ARG A 593 -20.30 7.90 -2.47
N PRO A 594 -19.16 8.25 -1.85
CA PRO A 594 -19.21 8.91 -0.56
C PRO A 594 -20.08 10.15 -0.76
N PRO A 595 -21.12 10.39 0.06
CA PRO A 595 -21.91 11.62 -0.04
C PRO A 595 -21.05 12.87 0.19
N HIS A 596 -19.84 12.68 0.74
CA HIS A 596 -18.82 13.69 0.91
C HIS A 596 -17.47 13.13 0.45
N PHE A 597 -16.95 13.73 -0.62
CA PHE A 597 -15.68 13.37 -1.22
C PHE A 597 -14.55 13.47 -0.19
N THR A 598 -13.45 12.74 -0.43
CA THR A 598 -12.17 13.00 0.23
C THR A 598 -11.13 13.71 -0.57
N CYS A 599 -10.31 14.44 0.18
CA CYS A 599 -9.12 15.07 -0.30
C CYS A 599 -8.09 14.05 -0.74
N GLU A 600 -8.04 13.84 -2.05
CA GLU A 600 -6.80 13.50 -2.71
C GLU A 600 -6.47 14.50 -3.81
N PRO A 601 -5.17 14.73 -4.05
CA PRO A 601 -4.72 15.36 -5.27
C PRO A 601 -5.05 14.40 -6.41
N MET A 602 -6.06 14.74 -7.20
CA MET A 602 -6.03 14.32 -8.60
C MET A 602 -4.80 14.99 -9.22
N TRP A 603 -3.66 14.31 -9.14
CA TRP A 603 -2.50 14.59 -9.97
C TRP A 603 -2.91 14.26 -11.39
N LEU A 604 -3.56 15.23 -12.01
CA LEU A 604 -4.03 15.11 -13.36
C LEU A 604 -2.82 15.02 -14.29
N PRO A 605 -2.70 13.95 -15.10
CA PRO A 605 -1.69 13.86 -16.16
C PRO A 605 -2.05 14.77 -17.36
N PHE A 606 -2.72 15.91 -17.11
CA PHE A 606 -3.20 16.78 -18.18
C PHE A 606 -2.10 17.63 -18.80
N LYS A 607 -1.07 18.02 -18.04
CA LYS A 607 0.13 18.66 -18.61
C LYS A 607 1.01 17.66 -19.37
N THR A 608 1.00 16.38 -18.98
CA THR A 608 1.68 15.29 -19.69
C THR A 608 1.06 14.99 -21.04
N LEU A 609 -0.28 14.88 -21.11
CA LEU A 609 -0.98 14.46 -22.33
C LEU A 609 -0.77 15.42 -23.51
N ARG A 610 -0.64 16.73 -23.26
CA ARG A 610 -0.31 17.72 -24.31
C ARG A 610 1.16 17.73 -24.75
N ARG A 611 2.09 17.22 -23.94
CA ARG A 611 3.53 17.20 -24.30
C ARG A 611 3.90 15.98 -25.13
N LEU A 612 3.23 14.85 -24.94
CA LEU A 612 3.46 13.61 -25.70
C LEU A 612 2.88 13.62 -27.12
N GLN A 613 2.08 14.62 -27.51
CA GLN A 613 1.47 14.71 -28.84
C GLN A 613 2.08 15.79 -29.75
N ARG A 614 3.12 16.50 -29.31
CA ARG A 614 3.76 17.57 -30.10
C ARG A 614 5.14 17.25 -30.66
N ASP A 615 5.64 16.03 -30.45
CA ASP A 615 6.81 15.54 -31.18
C ASP A 615 6.33 14.65 -32.33
N ASP A 616 6.35 15.24 -33.52
CA ASP A 616 5.85 14.75 -34.80
C ASP A 616 6.24 13.28 -35.10
N TRP A 617 5.23 12.42 -35.29
CA TRP A 617 5.35 11.19 -36.10
C TRP A 617 4.87 11.41 -37.55
N THR A 618 5.14 12.60 -38.08
CA THR A 618 5.05 12.88 -39.52
C THR A 618 6.39 13.43 -39.99
N ASN A 619 7.40 12.57 -40.08
CA ASN A 619 8.40 12.65 -41.14
C ASN A 619 9.20 11.34 -41.21
N GLY A 620 8.98 10.62 -42.31
CA GLY A 620 9.90 9.70 -42.97
C GLY A 620 10.60 8.66 -42.11
N LEU A 621 10.26 7.38 -42.31
CA LEU A 621 11.09 6.49 -43.12
C LEU A 621 10.37 5.16 -43.36
N THR A 622 10.67 4.60 -44.53
CA THR A 622 10.02 3.55 -45.32
C THR A 622 9.99 2.14 -44.72
N PRO A 623 9.13 1.23 -45.24
CA PRO A 623 9.10 -0.18 -44.82
C PRO A 623 10.22 -1.02 -45.44
N LEU A 624 10.43 -2.20 -44.83
CA LEU A 624 11.36 -3.31 -45.16
C LEU A 624 12.77 -3.17 -44.56
N GLU A 625 13.40 -4.23 -44.03
CA GLU A 625 13.34 -5.67 -44.38
C GLU A 625 13.63 -6.56 -43.16
#